data_AF-A0A060S3T2-F1
#
_entry.id   AF-A0A060S3T2-F1
#
_cell.length_a   1.000
_cell.length_b   1.000
_cell.length_c   1.000
_cell.angle_alpha   90.00
_cell.angle_beta   90.00
_cell.angle_gamma   90.00
#
_symmetry.space_group_name_H-M   'P 1'
#
loop_
_entity.id
_entity.type
_entity.pdbx_description
1 polymer ?
#
loop_
_entity_poly.entity_id
_entity_poly.type
_entity_poly.pdbx_seq_one_letter_code
_entity_poly.pdbx_strand_id
1 'polypeptide(L)'
;MVSSLAEQLAKSVSLNANLLNEKARKQTQSESYLFAPKEARQHDIESLHAVGANGFLQLKALQPAVAPFEQSLFSDAAKSLDRTLQPAEQNAKLDATISAFLPLLGPFLLDSPTGKVLEWLVRRFRIHEFNVDAVVSLFMPYHETPHFVKMVSILHIQDRSIIRFLQAYKTTAKALHRNMLINEMVKSLEFARFVTSILPAVLSHHSAGMHRALIAFHTGVLLEYIAASRTLDENTMAVLLPAVLEPLQTASKAETKTKPALLQETILGSYLALAAISQKTNLTTKAVASILVAVTDCAARVSPKQLIRTLVSITAPQDQLERVPKSVIEAILAIPHVESELIDAVAWVGAEKLLVPLLNHLFAHLGDYLIEDTVEAFITSQSLPGTLARSAALTIIRELVNGGETPSSMPALRRVLSHLYQRHPKAVEAASSAIIADDKDKADAVEQLVLSLSISSISSTLLLRVHDSDASVLKALYTSNPQTAVRVLLTPTPTAYLDALVQALHGSSAKPSRDVIRAHFSFLLSHFLPALAAQEEDAQKLRELTRRIAVDIILPFLLYTKPRMKTAQTIWGILEAAEDQGLNPAMFELLGGCVEAVRWEQQRPSAGAKDKDGNKNNMDVPLMTKINIAVAAKIAGK
;
A
#
# COMPACT_ATOMS: atom_id res chain seq x y z
N MET A 1 -32.66 31.45 50.88
CA MET A 1 -31.41 32.21 50.75
C MET A 1 -30.45 31.72 51.81
N VAL A 2 -29.35 31.08 51.40
CA VAL A 2 -28.26 30.69 52.32
C VAL A 2 -27.48 31.96 52.64
N SER A 3 -27.22 32.25 53.92
CA SER A 3 -26.56 33.50 54.30
C SER A 3 -25.10 33.52 53.84
N SER A 4 -24.55 34.71 53.53
CA SER A 4 -23.12 34.90 53.19
C SER A 4 -22.19 34.25 54.23
N LEU A 5 -22.59 34.27 55.51
CA LEU A 5 -21.89 33.59 56.60
C LEU A 5 -21.92 32.05 56.47
N ALA A 6 -23.04 31.47 56.04
CA ALA A 6 -23.14 30.03 55.80
C ALA A 6 -22.29 29.58 54.59
N GLU A 7 -22.14 30.42 53.55
CA GLU A 7 -21.19 30.15 52.46
C GLU A 7 -19.72 30.30 52.90
N GLN A 8 -19.40 31.29 53.75
CA GLN A 8 -18.06 31.46 54.31
C GLN A 8 -17.68 30.34 55.29
N LEU A 9 -18.63 29.85 56.09
CA LEU A 9 -18.45 28.69 56.96
C LEU A 9 -18.30 27.40 56.15
N ALA A 10 -19.13 27.18 55.12
CA ALA A 10 -18.99 26.02 54.25
C ALA A 10 -17.62 25.97 53.54
N LYS A 11 -17.00 27.13 53.28
CA LYS A 11 -15.64 27.25 52.72
C LYS A 11 -14.51 27.08 53.74
N SER A 12 -14.76 27.33 55.03
CA SER A 12 -13.73 27.29 56.10
C SER A 12 -13.80 26.06 57.01
N VAL A 13 -14.82 25.20 56.86
CA VAL A 13 -14.92 23.94 57.58
C VAL A 13 -13.81 22.99 57.13
N SER A 14 -12.88 22.71 58.05
CA SER A 14 -11.91 21.63 57.93
C SER A 14 -12.62 20.31 57.57
N LEU A 15 -12.11 19.56 56.59
CA LEU A 15 -12.61 18.22 56.24
C LEU A 15 -12.65 17.27 57.46
N ASN A 16 -11.84 17.54 58.49
CA ASN A 16 -11.82 16.78 59.74
C ASN A 16 -12.85 17.25 60.77
N ALA A 17 -13.43 18.44 60.63
CA ALA A 17 -14.49 18.91 61.52
C ALA A 17 -15.72 17.97 61.45
N ASN A 18 -15.97 17.37 60.28
CA ASN A 18 -17.02 16.36 60.11
C ASN A 18 -16.72 15.08 60.91
N LEU A 19 -15.44 14.71 61.11
CA LEU A 19 -15.06 13.50 61.87
C LEU A 19 -15.26 13.63 63.39
N LEU A 20 -15.49 14.86 63.90
CA LEU A 20 -15.85 15.11 65.29
C LEU A 20 -17.28 14.63 65.61
N ASN A 21 -18.13 14.46 64.58
CA ASN A 21 -19.44 13.87 64.72
C ASN A 21 -19.34 12.33 64.62
N GLU A 22 -19.81 11.61 65.64
CA GLU A 22 -19.80 10.14 65.66
C GLU A 22 -20.46 9.49 64.44
N LYS A 23 -21.55 10.08 63.94
CA LYS A 23 -22.28 9.54 62.78
C LYS A 23 -21.43 9.62 61.51
N ALA A 24 -20.76 10.75 61.31
CA ALA A 24 -19.85 10.95 60.18
C ALA A 24 -18.59 10.09 60.32
N ARG A 25 -18.02 9.97 61.53
CA ARG A 25 -16.90 9.05 61.79
C ARG A 25 -17.25 7.59 61.49
N LYS A 26 -18.42 7.12 61.92
CA LYS A 26 -18.94 5.77 61.62
C LYS A 26 -19.19 5.57 60.13
N GLN A 27 -19.56 6.63 59.41
CA GLN A 27 -19.75 6.61 57.96
C GLN A 27 -18.40 6.47 57.24
N THR A 28 -17.41 7.31 57.56
CA THR A 28 -16.05 7.21 56.99
C THR A 28 -15.41 5.85 57.27
N GLN A 29 -15.57 5.30 58.47
CA GLN A 29 -15.08 3.95 58.80
C GLN A 29 -15.80 2.82 58.07
N SER A 30 -16.96 3.09 57.45
CA SER A 30 -17.74 2.11 56.70
C SER A 30 -17.48 2.15 55.19
N GLU A 31 -16.76 3.16 54.70
CA GLU A 31 -16.34 3.28 53.31
C GLU A 31 -15.19 2.32 53.05
N SER A 32 -15.48 1.29 52.26
CA SER A 32 -14.55 0.20 51.96
C SER A 32 -14.82 -0.31 50.56
N TYR A 33 -13.75 -0.63 49.83
CA TYR A 33 -13.80 -1.21 48.50
C TYR A 33 -14.04 -2.73 48.56
N LEU A 34 -13.43 -3.44 49.52
CA LEU A 34 -13.57 -4.89 49.63
C LEU A 34 -14.71 -5.33 50.56
N PHE A 35 -14.90 -4.65 51.69
CA PHE A 35 -15.74 -5.15 52.77
C PHE A 35 -17.13 -4.51 52.77
N ALA A 36 -18.08 -5.22 53.35
CA ALA A 36 -19.40 -4.66 53.64
C ALA A 36 -19.29 -3.61 54.77
N PRO A 37 -20.16 -2.57 54.82
CA PRO A 37 -20.09 -1.50 55.81
C PRO A 37 -19.99 -1.95 57.28
N LYS A 38 -20.59 -3.10 57.64
CA LYS A 38 -20.53 -3.64 59.00
C LYS A 38 -19.16 -4.25 59.32
N GLU A 39 -18.61 -5.03 58.39
CA GLU A 39 -17.31 -5.70 58.49
C GLU A 39 -16.15 -4.71 58.39
N ALA A 40 -16.25 -3.74 57.47
CA ALA A 40 -15.26 -2.69 57.27
C ALA A 40 -14.87 -1.96 58.57
N ARG A 41 -15.85 -1.76 59.47
CA ARG A 41 -15.66 -1.08 60.77
C ARG A 41 -14.92 -1.92 61.82
N GLN A 42 -14.80 -3.23 61.61
CA GLN A 42 -14.12 -4.15 62.53
C GLN A 42 -12.61 -4.23 62.28
N HIS A 43 -12.16 -3.85 61.08
CA HIS A 43 -10.74 -3.86 60.74
C HIS A 43 -10.03 -2.59 61.23
N ASP A 44 -8.99 -2.80 62.03
CA ASP A 44 -8.05 -1.78 62.44
C ASP A 44 -6.97 -1.52 61.38
N ILE A 45 -6.14 -0.51 61.60
CA ILE A 45 -5.12 -0.08 60.63
C ILE A 45 -4.07 -1.16 60.41
N GLU A 46 -3.68 -1.90 61.47
CA GLU A 46 -2.69 -2.98 61.37
C GLU A 46 -3.21 -4.13 60.51
N SER A 47 -4.46 -4.56 60.71
CA SER A 47 -5.08 -5.60 59.86
C SER A 47 -5.20 -5.15 58.41
N LEU A 48 -5.60 -3.90 58.17
CA LEU A 48 -5.72 -3.34 56.82
C LEU A 48 -4.36 -3.23 56.13
N HIS A 49 -3.32 -2.84 56.86
CA HIS A 49 -1.96 -2.79 56.34
C HIS A 49 -1.46 -4.18 55.97
N ALA A 50 -1.67 -5.19 56.83
CA ALA A 50 -1.30 -6.56 56.54
C ALA A 50 -1.99 -7.09 55.26
N VAL A 51 -3.28 -6.79 55.07
CA VAL A 51 -4.03 -7.13 53.85
C VAL A 51 -3.44 -6.40 52.63
N GLY A 52 -3.21 -5.09 52.73
CA GLY A 52 -2.65 -4.27 51.67
C GLY A 52 -1.24 -4.68 51.26
N ALA A 53 -0.34 -4.89 52.22
CA ALA A 53 1.03 -5.33 52.01
C ALA A 53 1.09 -6.73 51.39
N ASN A 54 0.25 -7.67 51.85
CA ASN A 54 0.13 -9.00 51.23
C ASN A 54 -0.34 -8.90 49.77
N GLY A 55 -1.36 -8.07 49.50
CA GLY A 55 -1.83 -7.81 48.14
C GLY A 55 -0.75 -7.19 47.27
N PHE A 56 0.00 -6.21 47.81
CA PHE A 56 1.10 -5.56 47.11
C PHE A 56 2.23 -6.53 46.77
N LEU A 57 2.61 -7.44 47.68
CA LEU A 57 3.62 -8.47 47.40
C LEU A 57 3.20 -9.39 46.25
N GLN A 58 1.94 -9.81 46.23
CA GLN A 58 1.38 -10.62 45.15
C GLN A 58 1.35 -9.84 43.83
N LEU A 59 0.94 -8.57 43.86
CA LEU A 59 0.92 -7.70 42.70
C LEU A 59 2.33 -7.41 42.17
N LYS A 60 3.31 -7.19 43.05
CA LYS A 60 4.73 -6.96 42.68
C LYS A 60 5.31 -8.14 41.89
N ALA A 61 4.87 -9.37 42.19
CA ALA A 61 5.26 -10.55 41.41
C ALA A 61 4.68 -10.54 39.98
N LEU A 62 3.48 -9.97 39.79
CA LEU A 62 2.82 -9.86 38.49
C LEU A 62 3.26 -8.62 37.70
N GLN A 63 3.55 -7.52 38.41
CA GLN A 63 3.91 -6.22 37.88
C GLN A 63 5.12 -5.66 38.65
N PRO A 64 6.35 -5.97 38.25
CA PRO A 64 7.55 -5.51 38.96
C PRO A 64 7.69 -3.98 39.01
N ALA A 65 7.06 -3.25 38.06
CA ALA A 65 7.08 -1.79 38.01
C ALA A 65 6.46 -1.10 39.23
N VAL A 66 5.67 -1.83 40.05
CA VAL A 66 5.12 -1.30 41.30
C VAL A 66 6.14 -1.22 42.45
N ALA A 67 7.27 -1.91 42.36
CA ALA A 67 8.25 -2.00 43.44
C ALA A 67 8.73 -0.64 44.02
N PRO A 68 8.97 0.42 43.21
CA PRO A 68 9.42 1.72 43.73
C PRO A 68 8.42 2.40 44.69
N PHE A 69 7.16 1.98 44.71
CA PHE A 69 6.10 2.57 45.52
C PHE A 69 5.95 1.90 46.90
N GLU A 70 6.68 0.80 47.16
CA GLU A 70 6.58 0.03 48.40
C GLU A 70 6.90 0.90 49.63
N GLN A 71 7.99 1.65 49.57
CA GLN A 71 8.45 2.45 50.70
C GLN A 71 7.49 3.60 51.03
N SER A 72 6.90 4.24 50.02
CA SER A 72 6.02 5.39 50.19
C SER A 72 4.60 5.01 50.56
N LEU A 73 4.07 3.90 50.01
CA LEU A 73 2.66 3.55 50.16
C LEU A 73 2.41 2.36 51.09
N PHE A 74 3.38 1.46 51.29
CA PHE A 74 3.18 0.17 51.98
C PHE A 74 4.16 -0.10 53.12
N SER A 75 5.05 0.85 53.46
CA SER A 75 5.95 0.71 54.62
C SER A 75 5.20 0.82 55.95
N ASP A 76 5.84 0.41 57.05
CA ASP A 76 5.27 0.60 58.40
C ASP A 76 5.01 2.08 58.72
N ALA A 77 5.83 2.99 58.20
CA ALA A 77 5.64 4.43 58.36
C ALA A 77 4.35 4.93 57.67
N ALA A 78 3.87 4.25 56.63
CA ALA A 78 2.63 4.61 55.95
C ALA A 78 1.39 4.43 56.87
N LYS A 79 1.47 3.55 57.88
CA LYS A 79 0.39 3.30 58.85
C LYS A 79 0.07 4.52 59.70
N SER A 80 1.07 5.35 60.01
CA SER A 80 0.91 6.54 60.84
C SER A 80 0.67 7.83 60.04
N LEU A 81 0.84 7.81 58.71
CA LEU A 81 0.68 8.99 57.86
C LEU A 81 -0.78 9.45 57.74
N ASP A 82 -1.20 10.49 58.45
CA ASP A 82 -2.51 11.12 58.23
C ASP A 82 -2.36 12.33 57.30
N ARG A 83 -2.82 12.19 56.06
CA ARG A 83 -2.73 13.23 55.02
C ARG A 83 -3.44 14.53 55.40
N THR A 84 -4.44 14.48 56.27
CA THR A 84 -5.19 15.67 56.69
C THR A 84 -4.43 16.55 57.67
N LEU A 85 -3.36 16.00 58.27
CA LEU A 85 -2.44 16.70 59.16
C LEU A 85 -1.14 17.11 58.44
N GLN A 86 -0.99 16.79 57.15
CA GLN A 86 0.20 17.14 56.39
C GLN A 86 0.09 18.51 55.71
N PRO A 87 1.23 19.20 55.52
CA PRO A 87 1.30 20.40 54.68
C PRO A 87 0.85 20.13 53.23
N ALA A 88 0.31 21.16 52.57
CA ALA A 88 -0.18 21.08 51.20
C ALA A 88 0.86 20.53 50.21
N GLU A 89 2.14 20.91 50.37
CA GLU A 89 3.23 20.42 49.51
C GLU A 89 3.47 18.90 49.66
N GLN A 90 3.38 18.38 50.88
CA GLN A 90 3.56 16.94 51.14
C GLN A 90 2.36 16.14 50.61
N ASN A 91 1.16 16.68 50.75
CA ASN A 91 -0.04 16.10 50.14
C ASN A 91 0.05 16.09 48.61
N ALA A 92 0.55 17.16 47.98
CA ALA A 92 0.77 17.18 46.54
C ALA A 92 1.78 16.11 46.09
N LYS A 93 2.86 15.87 46.85
CA LYS A 93 3.82 14.79 46.58
C LYS A 93 3.17 13.41 46.71
N LEU A 94 2.33 13.21 47.73
CA LEU A 94 1.56 11.98 47.89
C LEU A 94 0.58 11.78 46.73
N ASP A 95 -0.15 12.83 46.32
CA ASP A 95 -1.10 12.79 45.21
C ASP A 95 -0.39 12.44 43.89
N ALA A 96 0.79 13.02 43.63
CA ALA A 96 1.62 12.66 42.50
C ALA A 96 2.10 11.20 42.56
N THR A 97 2.50 10.72 43.75
CA THR A 97 2.91 9.32 43.96
C THR A 97 1.76 8.36 43.67
N ILE A 98 0.55 8.65 44.17
CA ILE A 98 -0.65 7.85 43.94
C ILE A 98 -1.04 7.88 42.46
N SER A 99 -1.00 9.06 41.82
CA SER A 99 -1.35 9.22 40.41
C SER A 99 -0.40 8.46 39.48
N ALA A 100 0.89 8.35 39.84
CA ALA A 100 1.84 7.52 39.11
C ALA A 100 1.66 6.01 39.40
N PHE A 101 1.18 5.64 40.59
CA PHE A 101 0.97 4.25 40.99
C PHE A 101 -0.28 3.62 40.35
N LEU A 102 -1.41 4.34 40.37
CA LEU A 102 -2.72 3.79 40.00
C LEU A 102 -2.76 3.15 38.59
N PRO A 103 -2.20 3.75 37.53
CA PRO A 103 -2.20 3.13 36.20
C PRO A 103 -1.56 1.74 36.14
N LEU A 104 -0.57 1.46 37.01
CA LEU A 104 0.11 0.16 37.07
C LEU A 104 -0.81 -0.97 37.54
N LEU A 105 -1.92 -0.62 38.20
CA LEU A 105 -2.95 -1.56 38.66
C LEU A 105 -3.89 -1.99 37.52
N GLY A 106 -4.01 -1.18 36.47
CA GLY A 106 -4.97 -1.35 35.39
C GLY A 106 -5.00 -2.75 34.75
N PRO A 107 -3.84 -3.35 34.38
CA PRO A 107 -3.81 -4.68 33.77
C PRO A 107 -4.34 -5.81 34.69
N PHE A 108 -4.34 -5.60 36.01
CA PHE A 108 -4.70 -6.57 37.03
C PHE A 108 -5.87 -6.09 37.89
N LEU A 109 -6.66 -5.11 37.40
CA LEU A 109 -7.62 -4.38 38.23
C LEU A 109 -8.69 -5.28 38.86
N LEU A 110 -9.08 -6.32 38.13
CA LEU A 110 -10.11 -7.27 38.52
C LEU A 110 -9.57 -8.41 39.40
N ASP A 111 -8.24 -8.49 39.59
CA ASP A 111 -7.61 -9.55 40.36
C ASP A 111 -7.66 -9.27 41.87
N SER A 112 -7.78 -10.34 42.66
CA SER A 112 -7.83 -10.25 44.12
C SER A 112 -6.68 -9.44 44.76
N PRO A 113 -5.40 -9.59 44.35
CA PRO A 113 -4.29 -8.80 44.90
C PRO A 113 -4.51 -7.28 44.77
N THR A 114 -5.01 -6.84 43.62
CA THR A 114 -5.26 -5.41 43.35
C THR A 114 -6.40 -4.89 44.21
N GLY A 115 -7.44 -5.68 44.46
CA GLY A 115 -8.51 -5.30 45.37
C GLY A 115 -8.03 -5.05 46.80
N LYS A 116 -7.09 -5.86 47.31
CA LYS A 116 -6.47 -5.66 48.63
C LYS A 116 -5.63 -4.38 48.68
N VAL A 117 -4.87 -4.12 47.62
CA VAL A 117 -4.10 -2.87 47.46
C VAL A 117 -5.03 -1.66 47.47
N LEU A 118 -6.10 -1.68 46.69
CA LEU A 118 -7.08 -0.59 46.62
C LEU A 118 -7.79 -0.37 47.95
N GLU A 119 -8.13 -1.43 48.69
CA GLU A 119 -8.70 -1.31 50.04
C GLU A 119 -7.77 -0.53 50.97
N TRP A 120 -6.47 -0.88 50.97
CA TRP A 120 -5.48 -0.14 51.76
C TRP A 120 -5.43 1.33 51.35
N LEU A 121 -5.38 1.63 50.05
CA LEU A 121 -5.30 3.01 49.58
C LEU A 121 -6.56 3.83 49.92
N VAL A 122 -7.74 3.23 49.79
CA VAL A 122 -9.03 3.83 50.19
C VAL A 122 -9.04 4.11 51.68
N ARG A 123 -8.66 3.13 52.51
CA ARG A 123 -8.76 3.23 53.97
C ARG A 123 -7.67 4.09 54.61
N ARG A 124 -6.46 4.11 54.05
CA ARG A 124 -5.32 4.87 54.60
C ARG A 124 -5.18 6.24 53.97
N PHE A 125 -5.15 6.33 52.65
CA PHE A 125 -4.87 7.58 51.93
C PHE A 125 -6.12 8.28 51.41
N ARG A 126 -7.31 7.68 51.61
CA ARG A 126 -8.62 8.25 51.23
C ARG A 126 -8.66 8.64 49.74
N ILE A 127 -8.14 7.77 48.88
CA ILE A 127 -8.04 8.05 47.43
C ILE A 127 -9.41 8.28 46.78
N HIS A 128 -10.48 7.73 47.35
CA HIS A 128 -11.87 7.93 46.93
C HIS A 128 -12.42 9.32 47.26
N GLU A 129 -11.68 10.12 48.03
CA GLU A 129 -12.02 11.49 48.39
C GLU A 129 -11.08 12.53 47.78
N PHE A 130 -9.78 12.22 47.75
CA PHE A 130 -8.77 13.19 47.34
C PHE A 130 -8.16 12.94 45.96
N ASN A 131 -8.26 11.72 45.43
CA ASN A 131 -7.68 11.33 44.14
C ASN A 131 -8.76 10.82 43.18
N VAL A 132 -9.97 11.39 43.29
CA VAL A 132 -11.19 10.91 42.61
C VAL A 132 -10.98 10.74 41.11
N ASP A 133 -10.41 11.75 40.44
CA ASP A 133 -10.21 11.73 38.98
C ASP A 133 -9.21 10.65 38.54
N ALA A 134 -8.16 10.41 39.33
CA ALA A 134 -7.19 9.35 39.07
C ALA A 134 -7.81 7.95 39.30
N VAL A 135 -8.64 7.82 40.33
CA VAL A 135 -9.40 6.59 40.59
C VAL A 135 -10.38 6.32 39.45
N VAL A 136 -11.16 7.31 39.02
CA VAL A 136 -12.10 7.13 37.90
C VAL A 136 -11.36 6.80 36.61
N SER A 137 -10.22 7.45 36.33
CA SER A 137 -9.38 7.12 35.17
C SER A 137 -8.92 5.66 35.15
N LEU A 138 -8.47 5.13 36.30
CA LEU A 138 -8.08 3.72 36.43
C LEU A 138 -9.24 2.76 36.14
N PHE A 139 -10.43 3.12 36.60
CA PHE A 139 -11.60 2.27 36.60
C PHE A 139 -12.45 2.38 35.32
N MET A 140 -12.31 3.45 34.53
CA MET A 140 -13.12 3.68 33.33
C MET A 140 -13.07 2.57 32.26
N PRO A 141 -11.90 1.97 31.94
CA PRO A 141 -11.87 0.81 31.03
C PRO A 141 -12.75 -0.36 31.49
N TYR A 142 -13.13 -0.39 32.77
CA TYR A 142 -13.91 -1.42 33.43
C TYR A 142 -15.28 -0.91 33.91
N HIS A 143 -15.80 0.19 33.34
CA HIS A 143 -17.03 0.88 33.77
C HIS A 143 -18.30 0.02 33.87
N GLU A 144 -18.39 -1.08 33.13
CA GLU A 144 -19.52 -2.01 33.17
C GLU A 144 -19.39 -3.10 34.25
N THR A 145 -18.26 -3.17 34.95
CA THR A 145 -17.98 -4.23 35.93
C THR A 145 -18.54 -3.91 37.33
N PRO A 146 -18.83 -4.93 38.15
CA PRO A 146 -19.18 -4.73 39.56
C PRO A 146 -18.10 -3.99 40.37
N HIS A 147 -16.83 -4.10 39.96
CA HIS A 147 -15.71 -3.40 40.57
C HIS A 147 -15.84 -1.87 40.42
N PHE A 148 -16.22 -1.40 39.23
CA PHE A 148 -16.52 0.02 39.00
C PHE A 148 -17.68 0.50 39.88
N VAL A 149 -18.79 -0.26 39.90
CA VAL A 149 -19.97 0.06 40.72
C VAL A 149 -19.59 0.17 42.20
N LYS A 150 -18.80 -0.77 42.70
CA LYS A 150 -18.33 -0.78 44.09
C LYS A 150 -17.46 0.44 44.39
N MET A 151 -16.52 0.80 43.51
CA MET A 151 -15.70 2.01 43.69
C MET A 151 -16.55 3.28 43.66
N VAL A 152 -17.44 3.44 42.67
CA VAL A 152 -18.35 4.60 42.55
C VAL A 152 -19.23 4.75 43.79
N SER A 153 -19.66 3.65 44.41
CA SER A 153 -20.49 3.68 45.63
C SER A 153 -19.84 4.42 46.80
N ILE A 154 -18.50 4.47 46.84
CA ILE A 154 -17.75 5.11 47.92
C ILE A 154 -17.15 6.47 47.52
N LEU A 155 -17.09 6.84 46.23
CA LEU A 155 -16.48 8.11 45.79
C LEU A 155 -17.16 9.36 46.39
N HIS A 156 -16.37 10.34 46.80
CA HIS A 156 -16.86 11.66 47.21
C HIS A 156 -16.83 12.62 46.02
N ILE A 157 -17.94 12.68 45.28
CA ILE A 157 -18.05 13.46 44.06
C ILE A 157 -18.53 14.87 44.40
N GLN A 158 -17.72 15.87 44.08
CA GLN A 158 -18.07 17.28 44.27
C GLN A 158 -19.13 17.74 43.26
N ASP A 159 -20.01 18.66 43.67
CA ASP A 159 -21.12 19.13 42.81
C ASP A 159 -20.67 19.78 41.51
N ARG A 160 -19.48 20.42 41.51
CA ARG A 160 -18.89 21.07 40.33
C ARG A 160 -17.98 20.16 39.51
N SER A 161 -17.87 18.89 39.86
CA SER A 161 -16.97 17.95 39.17
C SER A 161 -17.51 17.56 37.79
N ILE A 162 -16.60 17.37 36.83
CA ILE A 162 -16.93 16.89 35.47
C ILE A 162 -17.56 15.48 35.46
N ILE A 163 -17.31 14.69 36.51
CA ILE A 163 -17.86 13.34 36.71
C ILE A 163 -19.12 13.34 37.59
N ARG A 164 -19.76 14.51 37.81
CA ARG A 164 -20.96 14.66 38.64
C ARG A 164 -22.08 13.67 38.29
N PHE A 165 -22.23 13.34 37.00
CA PHE A 165 -23.25 12.40 36.53
C PHE A 165 -23.14 11.00 37.20
N LEU A 166 -21.94 10.60 37.66
CA LEU A 166 -21.73 9.34 38.38
C LEU A 166 -22.49 9.28 39.72
N GLN A 167 -22.97 10.40 40.26
CA GLN A 167 -23.80 10.38 41.47
C GLN A 167 -25.07 9.54 41.30
N ALA A 168 -25.70 9.58 40.12
CA ALA A 168 -26.89 8.77 39.86
C ALA A 168 -26.57 7.27 39.94
N TYR A 169 -25.38 6.87 39.49
CA TYR A 169 -24.89 5.50 39.55
C TYR A 169 -24.46 5.10 40.96
N LYS A 170 -23.91 6.04 41.75
CA LYS A 170 -23.66 5.85 43.19
C LYS A 170 -24.95 5.54 43.96
N THR A 171 -26.05 6.25 43.68
CA THR A 171 -27.33 6.04 44.38
C THR A 171 -28.05 4.77 43.93
N THR A 172 -28.01 4.45 42.63
CA THR A 172 -28.73 3.30 42.07
C THR A 172 -27.95 1.99 42.17
N ALA A 173 -26.63 2.05 42.39
CA ALA A 173 -25.72 0.90 42.40
C ALA A 173 -25.82 0.04 41.13
N LYS A 174 -26.00 0.69 39.97
CA LYS A 174 -26.04 0.04 38.65
C LYS A 174 -24.76 0.31 37.86
N ALA A 175 -24.43 -0.60 36.95
CA ALA A 175 -23.32 -0.43 36.01
C ALA A 175 -23.54 0.77 35.09
N LEU A 176 -22.46 1.47 34.74
CA LEU A 176 -22.49 2.51 33.73
C LEU A 176 -22.39 1.84 32.36
N HIS A 177 -23.48 1.79 31.60
CA HIS A 177 -23.46 1.24 30.25
C HIS A 177 -22.74 2.17 29.28
N ARG A 178 -22.04 1.60 28.31
CA ARG A 178 -21.23 2.36 27.34
C ARG A 178 -22.01 3.43 26.58
N ASN A 179 -23.24 3.16 26.15
CA ASN A 179 -24.07 4.18 25.49
C ASN A 179 -24.36 5.40 26.37
N MET A 180 -24.52 5.21 27.69
CA MET A 180 -24.70 6.32 28.64
C MET A 180 -23.41 7.11 28.81
N LEU A 181 -22.26 6.43 28.84
CA LEU A 181 -20.95 7.08 28.86
C LEU A 181 -20.77 7.99 27.63
N ILE A 182 -21.05 7.48 26.43
CA ILE A 182 -20.96 8.26 25.18
C ILE A 182 -21.92 9.45 25.20
N ASN A 183 -23.16 9.26 25.67
CA ASN A 183 -24.12 10.35 25.81
C ASN A 183 -23.61 11.48 26.72
N GLU A 184 -22.94 11.14 27.83
CA GLU A 184 -22.34 12.15 28.71
C GLU A 184 -21.13 12.84 28.07
N MET A 185 -20.31 12.11 27.30
CA MET A 185 -19.23 12.73 26.53
C MET A 185 -19.75 13.73 25.50
N VAL A 186 -20.84 13.41 24.79
CA VAL A 186 -21.46 14.33 23.81
C VAL A 186 -22.04 15.57 24.49
N LYS A 187 -22.50 15.46 25.74
CA LYS A 187 -23.02 16.61 26.52
C LYS A 187 -21.92 17.49 27.10
N SER A 188 -20.76 16.92 27.45
CA SER A 188 -19.68 17.62 28.15
C SER A 188 -18.33 17.37 27.48
N LEU A 189 -17.83 18.40 26.79
CA LEU A 189 -16.51 18.36 26.13
C LEU A 189 -15.37 18.15 27.14
N GLU A 190 -15.48 18.70 28.36
CA GLU A 190 -14.48 18.50 29.41
C GLU A 190 -14.43 17.03 29.85
N PHE A 191 -15.58 16.39 29.99
CA PHE A 191 -15.65 14.97 30.31
C PHE A 191 -15.17 14.10 29.13
N ALA A 192 -15.50 14.47 27.89
CA ALA A 192 -14.94 13.82 26.71
C ALA A 192 -13.40 13.88 26.72
N ARG A 193 -12.83 15.07 26.97
CA ARG A 193 -11.38 15.26 27.10
C ARG A 193 -10.78 14.40 28.21
N PHE A 194 -11.43 14.35 29.37
CA PHE A 194 -11.00 13.49 30.46
C PHE A 194 -10.93 12.02 30.01
N VAL A 195 -12.01 11.46 29.45
CA VAL A 195 -12.05 10.06 29.01
C VAL A 195 -11.04 9.76 27.92
N THR A 196 -10.91 10.61 26.90
CA THR A 196 -10.01 10.38 25.77
C THR A 196 -8.53 10.60 26.12
N SER A 197 -8.25 11.26 27.25
CA SER A 197 -6.87 11.51 27.71
C SER A 197 -6.26 10.33 28.48
N ILE A 198 -7.06 9.34 28.90
CA ILE A 198 -6.60 8.24 29.76
C ILE A 198 -5.46 7.44 29.12
N LEU A 199 -5.62 6.96 27.89
CA LEU A 199 -4.55 6.22 27.21
C LEU A 199 -3.31 7.09 26.94
N PRO A 200 -3.42 8.31 26.36
CA PRO A 200 -2.28 9.21 26.19
C PRO A 200 -1.50 9.46 27.50
N ALA A 201 -2.19 9.70 28.61
CA ALA A 201 -1.54 9.91 29.90
C ALA A 201 -0.73 8.68 30.35
N VAL A 202 -1.28 7.47 30.20
CA VAL A 202 -0.56 6.23 30.52
C VAL A 202 0.68 6.05 29.64
N LEU A 203 0.61 6.45 28.38
CA LEU A 203 1.72 6.38 27.44
C LEU A 203 2.86 7.35 27.81
N SER A 204 2.53 8.57 28.23
CA SER A 204 3.50 9.57 28.71
C SER A 204 4.30 9.07 29.93
N HIS A 205 3.72 8.18 30.76
CA HIS A 205 4.38 7.58 31.92
C HIS A 205 5.02 6.21 31.59
N HIS A 206 5.87 6.17 30.56
CA HIS A 206 6.65 5.00 30.17
C HIS A 206 5.81 3.76 29.81
N SER A 207 4.52 3.94 29.49
CA SER A 207 3.60 2.87 29.07
C SER A 207 3.41 1.72 30.08
N ALA A 208 3.81 1.91 31.35
CA ALA A 208 3.86 0.81 32.32
C ALA A 208 2.47 0.28 32.75
N GLY A 209 1.42 1.09 32.61
CA GLY A 209 0.01 0.72 32.85
C GLY A 209 -0.76 0.30 31.59
N MET A 210 -0.11 0.25 30.43
CA MET A 210 -0.78 -0.04 29.16
C MET A 210 -1.22 -1.50 29.08
N HIS A 211 -2.49 -1.73 28.71
CA HIS A 211 -3.08 -3.05 28.61
C HIS A 211 -4.26 -3.06 27.63
N ARG A 212 -4.66 -4.26 27.20
CA ARG A 212 -5.66 -4.48 26.17
C ARG A 212 -7.03 -3.86 26.46
N ALA A 213 -7.51 -3.95 27.71
CA ALA A 213 -8.81 -3.37 28.08
C ALA A 213 -8.82 -1.84 27.92
N LEU A 214 -7.75 -1.15 28.33
CA LEU A 214 -7.58 0.29 28.10
C LEU A 214 -7.52 0.65 26.61
N ILE A 215 -6.77 -0.10 25.80
CA ILE A 215 -6.68 0.16 24.35
C ILE A 215 -8.04 -0.03 23.68
N ALA A 216 -8.72 -1.15 23.97
CA ALA A 216 -10.04 -1.45 23.44
C ALA A 216 -11.09 -0.43 23.88
N PHE A 217 -11.04 0.00 25.15
CA PHE A 217 -11.88 1.07 25.68
C PHE A 217 -11.63 2.39 24.93
N HIS A 218 -10.37 2.81 24.81
CA HIS A 218 -9.98 4.04 24.14
C HIS A 218 -10.43 4.08 22.68
N THR A 219 -10.06 3.07 21.89
CA THR A 219 -10.44 2.96 20.48
C THR A 219 -11.96 2.90 20.33
N GLY A 220 -12.61 2.06 21.11
CA GLY A 220 -14.04 1.88 21.03
C GLY A 220 -14.82 3.15 21.40
N VAL A 221 -14.43 3.82 22.48
CA VAL A 221 -15.08 5.06 22.92
C VAL A 221 -14.87 6.17 21.90
N LEU A 222 -13.66 6.31 21.34
CA LEU A 222 -13.40 7.29 20.28
C LEU A 222 -14.28 7.07 19.05
N LEU A 223 -14.37 5.83 18.55
CA LEU A 223 -15.19 5.51 17.38
C LEU A 223 -16.68 5.81 17.61
N GLU A 224 -17.22 5.43 18.77
CA GLU A 224 -18.61 5.69 19.10
C GLU A 224 -18.88 7.17 19.37
N TYR A 225 -17.96 7.88 20.02
CA TYR A 225 -18.07 9.32 20.24
C TYR A 225 -18.00 10.10 18.92
N ILE A 226 -17.08 9.73 18.02
CA ILE A 226 -17.03 10.25 16.65
C ILE A 226 -18.36 9.97 15.96
N ALA A 227 -18.89 8.75 16.01
CA ALA A 227 -20.15 8.38 15.38
C ALA A 227 -21.37 9.14 15.94
N ALA A 228 -21.44 9.31 17.26
CA ALA A 228 -22.54 9.99 17.96
C ALA A 228 -22.50 11.53 17.80
N SER A 229 -21.32 12.11 17.58
CA SER A 229 -21.16 13.56 17.38
C SER A 229 -21.83 13.99 16.07
N ARG A 230 -22.63 15.05 16.06
CA ARG A 230 -23.31 15.49 14.81
C ARG A 230 -22.31 16.06 13.79
N THR A 231 -21.37 16.85 14.28
CA THR A 231 -20.28 17.49 13.52
C THR A 231 -19.03 17.47 14.38
N LEU A 232 -17.85 17.39 13.75
CA LEU A 232 -16.57 17.52 14.45
C LEU A 232 -16.09 18.97 14.30
N ASP A 233 -16.53 19.84 15.20
CA ASP A 233 -16.10 21.24 15.25
C ASP A 233 -14.67 21.38 15.79
N GLU A 234 -14.11 22.59 15.74
CA GLU A 234 -12.73 22.86 16.19
C GLU A 234 -12.47 22.40 17.64
N ASN A 235 -13.45 22.60 18.52
CA ASN A 235 -13.37 22.20 19.92
C ASN A 235 -13.31 20.68 20.09
N THR A 236 -14.15 19.95 19.36
CA THR A 236 -14.16 18.49 19.36
C THR A 236 -12.88 17.94 18.75
N MET A 237 -12.40 18.54 17.66
CA MET A 237 -11.14 18.17 17.01
C MET A 237 -9.93 18.41 17.92
N ALA A 238 -9.94 19.48 18.72
CA ALA A 238 -8.91 19.77 19.72
C ALA A 238 -8.84 18.72 20.85
N VAL A 239 -9.91 17.94 21.05
CA VAL A 239 -9.93 16.80 21.98
C VAL A 239 -9.53 15.51 21.27
N LEU A 240 -10.07 15.27 20.07
CA LEU A 240 -9.86 14.03 19.33
C LEU A 240 -8.45 13.87 18.78
N LEU A 241 -7.87 14.92 18.17
CA LEU A 241 -6.58 14.80 17.50
C LEU A 241 -5.45 14.41 18.46
N PRO A 242 -5.26 15.04 19.63
CA PRO A 242 -4.26 14.60 20.60
C PRO A 242 -4.51 13.16 21.07
N ALA A 243 -5.77 12.82 21.37
CA ALA A 243 -6.15 11.48 21.82
C ALA A 243 -5.85 10.36 20.81
N VAL A 244 -5.75 10.69 19.52
CA VAL A 244 -5.48 9.73 18.45
C VAL A 244 -4.01 9.76 18.00
N LEU A 245 -3.41 10.95 17.89
CA LEU A 245 -2.05 11.13 17.38
C LEU A 245 -0.97 10.88 18.43
N GLU A 246 -1.17 11.25 19.69
CA GLU A 246 -0.16 11.00 20.74
C GLU A 246 0.14 9.51 20.95
N PRO A 247 -0.89 8.61 20.94
CA PRO A 247 -0.62 7.18 20.97
C PRO A 247 0.19 6.68 19.78
N LEU A 248 -0.10 7.22 18.58
CA LEU A 248 0.59 6.85 17.35
C LEU A 248 2.06 7.31 17.36
N GLN A 249 2.31 8.56 17.78
CA GLN A 249 3.66 9.13 17.95
C GLN A 249 4.47 8.41 19.03
N THR A 250 3.82 7.94 20.10
CA THR A 250 4.52 7.15 21.12
C THR A 250 4.87 5.76 20.58
N ALA A 251 3.99 5.15 19.79
CA ALA A 251 4.21 3.84 19.21
C ALA A 251 5.24 3.84 18.07
N SER A 252 5.42 4.95 17.34
CA SER A 252 6.44 5.06 16.28
C SER A 252 7.88 5.05 16.81
N LYS A 253 8.11 5.48 18.06
CA LYS A 253 9.45 5.52 18.68
C LYS A 253 10.09 4.12 18.70
N ALA A 254 11.37 4.05 18.32
CA ALA A 254 12.11 2.79 18.22
C ALA A 254 12.34 2.13 19.61
N GLU A 255 12.64 2.92 20.64
CA GLU A 255 13.07 2.45 21.97
C GLU A 255 11.93 2.29 23.00
N THR A 256 10.84 1.62 22.62
CA THR A 256 9.74 1.36 23.56
C THR A 256 9.86 -0.01 24.24
N LYS A 257 9.81 -0.02 25.58
CA LYS A 257 9.81 -1.25 26.41
C LYS A 257 8.48 -2.00 26.39
N THR A 258 7.50 -1.49 25.65
CA THR A 258 6.13 -2.04 25.58
C THR A 258 6.08 -3.28 24.72
N LYS A 259 5.21 -4.24 25.10
CA LYS A 259 4.98 -5.46 24.31
C LYS A 259 4.57 -5.13 22.87
N PRO A 260 5.19 -5.73 21.83
CA PRO A 260 4.89 -5.44 20.42
C PRO A 260 3.41 -5.57 20.05
N ALA A 261 2.72 -6.59 20.60
CA ALA A 261 1.29 -6.79 20.35
C ALA A 261 0.42 -5.64 20.84
N LEU A 262 0.72 -5.06 22.01
CA LEU A 262 -0.05 -3.92 22.54
C LEU A 262 0.22 -2.66 21.70
N LEU A 263 1.45 -2.45 21.25
CA LEU A 263 1.79 -1.34 20.35
C LEU A 263 1.03 -1.44 19.03
N GLN A 264 0.99 -2.64 18.44
CA GLN A 264 0.25 -2.89 17.22
C GLN A 264 -1.26 -2.62 17.41
N GLU A 265 -1.85 -3.10 18.51
CA GLU A 265 -3.27 -2.82 18.82
C GLU A 265 -3.54 -1.30 18.99
N THR A 266 -2.64 -0.57 19.64
CA THR A 266 -2.74 0.90 19.76
C THR A 266 -2.65 1.59 18.40
N ILE A 267 -1.69 1.21 17.55
CA ILE A 267 -1.52 1.78 16.20
C ILE A 267 -2.79 1.55 15.38
N LEU A 268 -3.30 0.33 15.34
CA LEU A 268 -4.51 0.00 14.60
C LEU A 268 -5.74 0.72 15.17
N GLY A 269 -5.80 0.89 16.48
CA GLY A 269 -6.83 1.71 17.13
C GLY A 269 -6.80 3.17 16.69
N SER A 270 -5.62 3.78 16.62
CA SER A 270 -5.44 5.13 16.09
C SER A 270 -5.75 5.23 14.60
N TYR A 271 -5.37 4.24 13.79
CA TYR A 271 -5.71 4.18 12.36
C TYR A 271 -7.21 4.18 12.11
N LEU A 272 -7.96 3.36 12.87
CA LEU A 272 -9.42 3.33 12.80
C LEU A 272 -10.05 4.68 13.17
N ALA A 273 -9.56 5.31 14.24
CA ALA A 273 -10.07 6.62 14.68
C ALA A 273 -9.75 7.72 13.66
N LEU A 274 -8.55 7.74 13.06
CA LEU A 274 -8.18 8.69 12.00
C LEU A 274 -9.07 8.52 10.76
N ALA A 275 -9.29 7.28 10.31
CA ALA A 275 -10.19 7.00 9.19
C ALA A 275 -11.62 7.47 9.50
N ALA A 276 -12.13 7.24 10.71
CA ALA A 276 -13.46 7.69 11.14
C ALA A 276 -13.57 9.22 11.19
N ILE A 277 -12.53 9.92 11.66
CA ILE A 277 -12.45 11.39 11.61
C ILE A 277 -12.49 11.86 10.16
N SER A 278 -11.64 11.32 9.28
CA SER A 278 -11.59 11.69 7.86
C SER A 278 -12.90 11.44 7.13
N GLN A 279 -13.67 10.42 7.49
CA GLN A 279 -14.99 10.20 6.87
C GLN A 279 -16.05 11.20 7.35
N LYS A 280 -15.86 11.81 8.51
CA LYS A 280 -16.85 12.66 9.16
C LYS A 280 -16.59 14.16 9.01
N THR A 281 -15.37 14.54 8.71
CA THR A 281 -14.99 15.94 8.50
C THR A 281 -14.01 16.11 7.35
N ASN A 282 -14.14 17.23 6.64
CA ASN A 282 -13.16 17.64 5.63
C ASN A 282 -12.00 18.34 6.33
N LEU A 283 -10.82 17.76 6.20
CA LEU A 283 -9.57 18.24 6.77
C LEU A 283 -8.85 19.12 5.75
N THR A 284 -8.04 20.04 6.25
CA THR A 284 -7.15 20.80 5.36
C THR A 284 -6.11 19.88 4.73
N THR A 285 -5.66 20.19 3.51
CA THR A 285 -4.61 19.41 2.82
C THR A 285 -3.34 19.24 3.66
N LYS A 286 -2.96 20.27 4.43
CA LYS A 286 -1.85 20.22 5.39
C LYS A 286 -2.10 19.20 6.51
N ALA A 287 -3.31 19.19 7.08
CA ALA A 287 -3.66 18.24 8.12
C ALA A 287 -3.67 16.80 7.60
N VAL A 288 -4.23 16.56 6.40
CA VAL A 288 -4.18 15.24 5.75
C VAL A 288 -2.73 14.80 5.56
N ALA A 289 -1.88 15.66 4.99
CA ALA A 289 -0.46 15.35 4.80
C ALA A 289 0.25 14.98 6.13
N SER A 290 0.04 15.76 7.19
CA SER A 290 0.60 15.45 8.52
C SER A 290 0.09 14.13 9.09
N ILE A 291 -1.19 13.80 8.88
CA ILE A 291 -1.78 12.53 9.32
C ILE A 291 -1.16 11.36 8.53
N LEU A 292 -0.98 11.49 7.21
CA LEU A 292 -0.36 10.44 6.40
C LEU A 292 1.07 10.14 6.87
N VAL A 293 1.86 11.18 7.20
CA VAL A 293 3.20 11.02 7.77
C VAL A 293 3.15 10.25 9.09
N ALA A 294 2.29 10.68 10.03
CA ALA A 294 2.15 10.00 11.32
C ALA A 294 1.73 8.53 11.17
N VAL A 295 0.89 8.22 10.19
CA VAL A 295 0.48 6.86 9.84
C VAL A 295 1.68 6.06 9.32
N THR A 296 2.44 6.59 8.36
CA THR A 296 3.60 5.89 7.78
C THR A 296 4.78 5.73 8.74
N ASP A 297 4.94 6.61 9.73
CA ASP A 297 5.97 6.46 10.77
C ASP A 297 5.81 5.15 11.57
N CYS A 298 4.64 4.53 11.53
CA CYS A 298 4.34 3.25 12.17
C CYS A 298 4.38 2.05 11.20
N ALA A 299 4.77 2.23 9.93
CA ALA A 299 4.71 1.22 8.88
C ALA A 299 5.38 -0.11 9.27
N ALA A 300 6.54 -0.05 9.93
CA ALA A 300 7.31 -1.25 10.34
C ALA A 300 6.60 -2.14 11.38
N ARG A 301 5.51 -1.65 12.01
CA ARG A 301 4.78 -2.35 13.09
C ARG A 301 3.42 -2.88 12.65
N VAL A 302 3.04 -2.69 11.39
CA VAL A 302 1.77 -3.12 10.82
C VAL A 302 1.99 -3.88 9.51
N SER A 303 0.99 -4.64 9.07
CA SER A 303 1.07 -5.26 7.75
C SER A 303 0.96 -4.20 6.63
N PRO A 304 1.61 -4.41 5.47
CA PRO A 304 1.44 -3.59 4.28
C PRO A 304 -0.02 -3.29 3.95
N LYS A 305 -0.85 -4.34 3.95
CA LYS A 305 -2.30 -4.28 3.76
C LYS A 305 -3.01 -3.33 4.71
N GLN A 306 -2.69 -3.37 6.01
CA GLN A 306 -3.29 -2.48 7.00
C GLN A 306 -2.88 -1.02 6.76
N LEU A 307 -1.61 -0.79 6.42
CA LEU A 307 -1.10 0.55 6.13
C LEU A 307 -1.76 1.16 4.90
N ILE A 308 -1.70 0.50 3.74
CA ILE A 308 -2.23 1.02 2.48
C ILE A 308 -3.74 1.28 2.58
N ARG A 309 -4.50 0.35 3.17
CA ARG A 309 -5.95 0.54 3.37
C ARG A 309 -6.28 1.70 4.30
N THR A 310 -5.45 1.96 5.31
CA THR A 310 -5.62 3.12 6.19
C THR A 310 -5.37 4.41 5.44
N LEU A 311 -4.29 4.49 4.65
CA LEU A 311 -3.98 5.67 3.83
C LEU A 311 -5.10 5.95 2.82
N VAL A 312 -5.64 4.91 2.17
CA VAL A 312 -6.81 5.06 1.29
C VAL A 312 -8.03 5.52 2.07
N SER A 313 -8.34 4.92 3.22
CA SER A 313 -9.52 5.29 4.02
C SER A 313 -9.47 6.73 4.53
N ILE A 314 -8.27 7.26 4.79
CA ILE A 314 -8.06 8.66 5.19
C ILE A 314 -8.19 9.61 4.01
N THR A 315 -7.70 9.25 2.83
CA THR A 315 -7.67 10.13 1.65
C THR A 315 -8.95 10.09 0.82
N ALA A 316 -9.61 8.95 0.73
CA ALA A 316 -10.85 8.74 -0.06
C ALA A 316 -11.97 9.77 0.22
N PRO A 317 -12.28 10.13 1.48
CA PRO A 317 -13.32 11.14 1.75
C PRO A 317 -12.84 12.59 1.58
N GLN A 318 -11.54 12.85 1.43
CA GLN A 318 -10.94 14.19 1.47
C GLN A 318 -10.83 14.82 0.09
N ASP A 319 -10.48 16.09 0.00
CA ASP A 319 -10.11 16.69 -1.30
C ASP A 319 -8.83 16.04 -1.86
N GLN A 320 -8.69 16.03 -3.18
CA GLN A 320 -7.53 15.43 -3.82
C GLN A 320 -6.26 16.20 -3.47
N LEU A 321 -5.26 15.46 -2.97
CA LEU A 321 -3.94 16.03 -2.72
C LEU A 321 -3.23 16.32 -4.04
N GLU A 322 -2.63 17.50 -4.17
CA GLU A 322 -1.75 17.82 -5.30
C GLU A 322 -0.50 16.94 -5.29
N ARG A 323 0.07 16.71 -4.11
CA ARG A 323 1.27 15.91 -3.89
C ARG A 323 1.19 15.17 -2.55
N VAL A 324 1.65 13.93 -2.55
CA VAL A 324 1.88 13.16 -1.32
C VAL A 324 3.24 13.58 -0.71
N PRO A 325 3.37 13.69 0.62
CA PRO A 325 4.65 13.99 1.26
C PRO A 325 5.73 12.97 0.87
N LYS A 326 6.97 13.44 0.60
CA LYS A 326 8.07 12.56 0.16
C LYS A 326 8.35 11.42 1.13
N SER A 327 8.33 11.69 2.44
CA SER A 327 8.53 10.66 3.48
C SER A 327 7.46 9.57 3.45
N VAL A 328 6.21 9.89 3.10
CA VAL A 328 5.13 8.91 2.93
C VAL A 328 5.40 8.04 1.72
N ILE A 329 5.88 8.61 0.62
CA ILE A 329 6.23 7.87 -0.60
C ILE A 329 7.41 6.93 -0.34
N GLU A 330 8.48 7.44 0.28
CA GLU A 330 9.65 6.65 0.66
C GLU A 330 9.25 5.48 1.59
N ALA A 331 8.37 5.73 2.56
CA ALA A 331 7.85 4.69 3.44
C ALA A 331 7.00 3.64 2.71
N ILE A 332 6.20 4.04 1.70
CA ILE A 332 5.43 3.12 0.85
C ILE A 332 6.37 2.29 -0.01
N LEU A 333 7.34 2.91 -0.68
CA LEU A 333 8.29 2.22 -1.56
C LEU A 333 9.25 1.28 -0.81
N ALA A 334 9.50 1.53 0.48
CA ALA A 334 10.26 0.63 1.34
C ALA A 334 9.53 -0.68 1.67
N ILE A 335 8.22 -0.79 1.36
CA ILE A 335 7.43 -1.99 1.62
C ILE A 335 7.79 -3.07 0.58
N PRO A 336 8.15 -4.29 1.01
CA PRO A 336 8.36 -5.39 0.08
C PRO A 336 7.08 -5.74 -0.68
N HIS A 337 7.17 -5.92 -1.99
CA HIS A 337 6.04 -6.27 -2.87
C HIS A 337 4.87 -5.28 -2.80
N VAL A 338 5.16 -3.99 -2.61
CA VAL A 338 4.17 -2.92 -2.48
C VAL A 338 3.21 -2.84 -3.67
N GLU A 339 3.68 -3.21 -4.87
CA GLU A 339 2.91 -3.24 -6.10
C GLU A 339 1.62 -4.06 -5.94
N SER A 340 1.70 -5.20 -5.25
CA SER A 340 0.54 -6.07 -5.03
C SER A 340 -0.53 -5.40 -4.16
N GLU A 341 -0.12 -4.73 -3.09
CA GLU A 341 -1.03 -4.04 -2.17
C GLU A 341 -1.61 -2.76 -2.79
N LEU A 342 -0.85 -2.05 -3.63
CA LEU A 342 -1.35 -0.89 -4.38
C LEU A 342 -2.40 -1.32 -5.42
N ILE A 343 -2.17 -2.44 -6.11
CA ILE A 343 -3.14 -3.01 -7.06
C ILE A 343 -4.41 -3.46 -6.34
N ASP A 344 -4.29 -4.12 -5.19
CA ASP A 344 -5.44 -4.53 -4.38
C ASP A 344 -6.22 -3.33 -3.83
N ALA A 345 -5.53 -2.23 -3.52
CA ALA A 345 -6.15 -1.00 -3.03
C ALA A 345 -7.08 -0.34 -4.06
N VAL A 346 -6.86 -0.57 -5.36
CA VAL A 346 -7.71 -0.05 -6.42
C VAL A 346 -9.18 -0.49 -6.28
N ALA A 347 -9.43 -1.66 -5.71
CA ALA A 347 -10.80 -2.14 -5.49
C ALA A 347 -11.61 -1.26 -4.50
N TRP A 348 -10.96 -0.33 -3.80
CA TRP A 348 -11.57 0.54 -2.81
C TRP A 348 -12.05 1.85 -3.42
N VAL A 349 -13.27 2.24 -3.08
CA VAL A 349 -13.86 3.51 -3.51
C VAL A 349 -13.02 4.68 -2.98
N GLY A 350 -12.63 5.59 -3.87
CA GLY A 350 -11.83 6.78 -3.52
C GLY A 350 -10.32 6.54 -3.45
N ALA A 351 -9.84 5.32 -3.77
CA ALA A 351 -8.41 5.01 -3.82
C ALA A 351 -7.63 5.92 -4.76
N GLU A 352 -8.28 6.46 -5.80
CA GLU A 352 -7.70 7.42 -6.73
C GLU A 352 -7.12 8.66 -6.06
N LYS A 353 -7.66 9.08 -4.91
CA LYS A 353 -7.18 10.27 -4.20
C LYS A 353 -5.80 10.08 -3.56
N LEU A 354 -5.40 8.84 -3.29
CA LEU A 354 -4.04 8.49 -2.89
C LEU A 354 -3.19 8.10 -4.10
N LEU A 355 -3.74 7.25 -4.97
CA LEU A 355 -2.98 6.59 -6.04
C LEU A 355 -2.57 7.55 -7.14
N VAL A 356 -3.43 8.51 -7.54
CA VAL A 356 -3.07 9.49 -8.58
C VAL A 356 -1.86 10.35 -8.19
N PRO A 357 -1.84 11.05 -7.04
CA PRO A 357 -0.67 11.86 -6.68
C PRO A 357 0.57 11.02 -6.39
N LEU A 358 0.41 9.77 -5.93
CA LEU A 358 1.52 8.81 -5.80
C LEU A 358 2.10 8.47 -7.18
N LEU A 359 1.28 8.05 -8.14
CA LEU A 359 1.71 7.72 -9.51
C LEU A 359 2.36 8.91 -10.21
N ASN A 360 1.82 10.12 -10.04
CA ASN A 360 2.42 11.33 -10.60
C ASN A 360 3.87 11.53 -10.11
N HIS A 361 4.14 11.23 -8.84
CA HIS A 361 5.50 11.27 -8.32
C HIS A 361 6.37 10.14 -8.92
N LEU A 362 5.84 8.92 -9.00
CA LEU A 362 6.58 7.79 -9.60
C LEU A 362 6.96 8.07 -11.07
N PHE A 363 6.05 8.65 -11.85
CA PHE A 363 6.33 9.04 -13.24
C PHE A 363 7.42 10.11 -13.36
N ALA A 364 7.45 11.08 -12.45
CA ALA A 364 8.49 12.12 -12.41
C ALA A 364 9.89 11.58 -12.03
N HIS A 365 9.96 10.37 -11.48
CA HIS A 365 11.19 9.74 -10.99
C HIS A 365 11.51 8.40 -11.69
N LEU A 366 10.98 8.18 -12.91
CA LEU A 366 11.37 7.02 -13.73
C LEU A 366 12.88 7.06 -14.04
N GLY A 367 13.54 5.92 -13.89
CA GLY A 367 15.01 5.77 -13.93
C GLY A 367 15.58 5.07 -12.68
N ASP A 368 14.80 4.96 -11.60
CA ASP A 368 15.05 4.04 -10.49
C ASP A 368 14.38 2.69 -10.78
N TYR A 369 15.13 1.58 -10.66
CA TYR A 369 14.64 0.24 -10.99
C TYR A 369 13.41 -0.15 -10.15
N LEU A 370 13.37 0.21 -8.87
CA LEU A 370 12.25 -0.12 -7.97
C LEU A 370 10.97 0.58 -8.41
N ILE A 371 11.10 1.83 -8.86
CA ILE A 371 9.98 2.64 -9.33
C ILE A 371 9.47 2.09 -10.65
N GLU A 372 10.37 1.73 -11.57
CA GLU A 372 9.98 1.14 -12.86
C GLU A 372 9.22 -0.16 -12.70
N ASP A 373 9.69 -1.08 -11.86
CA ASP A 373 9.01 -2.36 -11.60
C ASP A 373 7.61 -2.14 -10.99
N THR A 374 7.51 -1.22 -10.02
CA THR A 374 6.22 -0.88 -9.38
C THR A 374 5.24 -0.27 -10.38
N VAL A 375 5.69 0.68 -11.20
CA VAL A 375 4.87 1.33 -12.23
C VAL A 375 4.45 0.35 -13.30
N GLU A 376 5.35 -0.52 -13.76
CA GLU A 376 5.07 -1.53 -14.76
C GLU A 376 4.05 -2.55 -14.25
N ALA A 377 4.22 -3.09 -13.04
CA ALA A 377 3.26 -3.99 -12.42
C ALA A 377 1.88 -3.34 -12.28
N PHE A 378 1.82 -2.07 -11.88
CA PHE A 378 0.56 -1.35 -11.71
C PHE A 378 -0.17 -1.10 -13.03
N ILE A 379 0.54 -0.63 -14.06
CA ILE A 379 -0.03 -0.35 -15.40
C ILE A 379 -0.41 -1.63 -16.13
N THR A 380 0.33 -2.70 -15.91
CA THR A 380 0.06 -4.02 -16.47
C THR A 380 -0.92 -4.84 -15.62
N SER A 381 -1.54 -4.24 -14.61
CA SER A 381 -2.65 -4.87 -13.90
C SER A 381 -3.92 -4.91 -14.77
N GLN A 382 -4.67 -6.01 -14.68
CA GLN A 382 -5.99 -6.12 -15.32
C GLN A 382 -7.08 -5.36 -14.54
N SER A 383 -6.84 -5.06 -13.26
CA SER A 383 -7.80 -4.37 -12.40
C SER A 383 -7.73 -2.85 -12.48
N LEU A 384 -6.89 -2.29 -13.36
CA LEU A 384 -6.71 -0.84 -13.48
C LEU A 384 -7.99 -0.15 -14.00
N PRO A 385 -8.64 0.73 -13.20
CA PRO A 385 -9.85 1.45 -13.60
C PRO A 385 -9.52 2.48 -14.66
N GLY A 386 -10.47 2.72 -15.57
CA GLY A 386 -10.32 3.70 -16.65
C GLY A 386 -10.04 5.13 -16.15
N THR A 387 -10.49 5.49 -14.94
CA THR A 387 -10.21 6.79 -14.32
C THR A 387 -8.74 6.96 -13.96
N LEU A 388 -8.13 5.95 -13.32
CA LEU A 388 -6.70 5.94 -13.00
C LEU A 388 -5.86 5.87 -14.27
N ALA A 389 -6.22 5.02 -15.23
CA ALA A 389 -5.55 4.93 -16.52
C ALA A 389 -5.58 6.28 -17.27
N ARG A 390 -6.72 6.98 -17.26
CA ARG A 390 -6.87 8.30 -17.88
C ARG A 390 -6.01 9.34 -17.16
N SER A 391 -6.00 9.34 -15.82
CA SER A 391 -5.18 10.26 -15.04
C SER A 391 -3.70 10.04 -15.27
N ALA A 392 -3.24 8.78 -15.30
CA ALA A 392 -1.86 8.42 -15.61
C ALA A 392 -1.48 8.87 -17.03
N ALA A 393 -2.31 8.56 -18.03
CA ALA A 393 -2.08 8.98 -19.41
C ALA A 393 -2.01 10.51 -19.53
N LEU A 394 -2.87 11.24 -18.83
CA LEU A 394 -2.88 12.70 -18.83
C LEU A 394 -1.58 13.28 -18.26
N THR A 395 -1.08 12.76 -17.14
CA THR A 395 0.21 13.17 -16.57
C THR A 395 1.36 12.87 -17.53
N ILE A 396 1.42 11.66 -18.09
CA ILE A 396 2.51 11.24 -18.98
C ILE A 396 2.50 12.05 -20.29
N ILE A 397 1.34 12.27 -20.91
CA ILE A 397 1.24 13.07 -22.15
C ILE A 397 1.66 14.51 -21.87
N ARG A 398 1.21 15.11 -20.75
CA ARG A 398 1.65 16.46 -20.37
C ARG A 398 3.17 16.54 -20.22
N GLU A 399 3.78 15.56 -19.56
CA GLU A 399 5.24 15.52 -19.41
C GLU A 399 5.95 15.36 -20.75
N LEU A 400 5.46 14.46 -21.62
CA LEU A 400 6.06 14.22 -22.94
C LEU A 400 5.91 15.41 -23.91
N VAL A 401 4.84 16.19 -23.79
CA VAL A 401 4.57 17.35 -24.67
C VAL A 401 5.21 18.63 -24.12
N ASN A 402 5.23 18.80 -22.79
CA ASN A 402 5.85 19.97 -22.15
C ASN A 402 7.37 19.81 -21.99
N GLY A 403 7.90 18.59 -22.08
CA GLY A 403 9.29 18.25 -21.75
C GLY A 403 10.35 18.94 -22.61
N GLY A 404 10.80 20.11 -22.14
CA GLY A 404 12.22 20.37 -21.94
C GLY A 404 12.60 19.97 -20.50
N GLU A 405 13.83 19.49 -20.29
CA GLU A 405 14.44 19.18 -18.98
C GLU A 405 14.21 17.77 -18.37
N THR A 406 14.53 16.69 -19.11
CA THR A 406 15.41 15.56 -18.66
C THR A 406 15.40 14.44 -19.73
N PRO A 407 16.46 14.27 -20.54
CA PRO A 407 16.47 13.31 -21.65
C PRO A 407 16.45 11.82 -21.23
N SER A 408 16.64 11.49 -19.95
CA SER A 408 16.74 10.10 -19.45
C SER A 408 15.40 9.41 -19.19
N SER A 409 14.35 10.14 -18.78
CA SER A 409 13.05 9.56 -18.39
C SER A 409 12.07 9.43 -19.57
N MET A 410 12.29 10.21 -20.64
CA MET A 410 11.42 10.27 -21.82
C MET A 410 11.19 8.90 -22.51
N PRO A 411 12.21 8.03 -22.69
CA PRO A 411 12.01 6.69 -23.25
C PRO A 411 11.13 5.81 -22.35
N ALA A 412 11.34 5.88 -21.02
CA ALA A 412 10.57 5.12 -20.04
C ALA A 412 9.10 5.59 -20.02
N LEU A 413 8.86 6.90 -20.02
CA LEU A 413 7.51 7.48 -20.12
C LEU A 413 6.79 7.06 -21.41
N ARG A 414 7.49 7.06 -22.55
CA ARG A 414 6.93 6.56 -23.82
C ARG A 414 6.59 5.07 -23.77
N ARG A 415 7.45 4.24 -23.15
CA ARG A 415 7.19 2.81 -22.95
C ARG A 415 5.95 2.57 -22.10
N VAL A 416 5.86 3.24 -20.96
CA VAL A 416 4.73 3.23 -20.03
C VAL A 416 3.43 3.67 -20.72
N LEU A 417 3.47 4.77 -21.50
CA LEU A 417 2.31 5.24 -22.27
C LEU A 417 1.90 4.25 -23.37
N SER A 418 2.84 3.57 -24.02
CA SER A 418 2.55 2.52 -25.01
C SER A 418 1.80 1.34 -24.37
N HIS A 419 2.24 0.90 -23.18
CA HIS A 419 1.52 -0.15 -22.44
C HIS A 419 0.11 0.29 -22.02
N LEU A 420 -0.05 1.55 -21.58
CA LEU A 420 -1.38 2.12 -21.29
C LEU A 420 -2.26 2.18 -22.54
N TYR A 421 -1.72 2.57 -23.70
CA TYR A 421 -2.47 2.63 -24.95
C TYR A 421 -2.95 1.25 -25.41
N GLN A 422 -2.08 0.24 -25.31
CA GLN A 422 -2.42 -1.14 -25.69
C GLN A 422 -3.55 -1.75 -24.83
N ARG A 423 -3.63 -1.37 -23.55
CA ARG A 423 -4.59 -1.95 -22.58
C ARG A 423 -5.82 -1.09 -22.35
N HIS A 424 -5.67 0.22 -22.39
CA HIS A 424 -6.70 1.21 -22.09
C HIS A 424 -6.75 2.34 -23.15
N PRO A 425 -6.96 2.01 -24.44
CA PRO A 425 -6.91 2.99 -25.53
C PRO A 425 -7.89 4.15 -25.33
N LYS A 426 -9.12 3.86 -24.89
CA LYS A 426 -10.15 4.87 -24.58
C LYS A 426 -9.71 5.87 -23.51
N ALA A 427 -8.90 5.44 -22.54
CA ALA A 427 -8.43 6.30 -21.47
C ALA A 427 -7.35 7.26 -21.97
N VAL A 428 -6.45 6.78 -22.84
CA VAL A 428 -5.42 7.59 -23.51
C VAL A 428 -6.06 8.59 -24.48
N GLU A 429 -7.05 8.17 -25.27
CA GLU A 429 -7.82 9.06 -26.17
C GLU A 429 -8.59 10.16 -25.40
N ALA A 430 -9.19 9.81 -24.26
CA ALA A 430 -9.87 10.78 -23.41
C ALA A 430 -8.89 11.76 -22.72
N ALA A 431 -7.66 11.32 -22.45
CA ALA A 431 -6.60 12.15 -21.91
C ALA A 431 -6.04 13.12 -22.97
N SER A 432 -5.75 12.62 -24.18
CA SER A 432 -5.29 13.46 -25.30
C SER A 432 -6.32 14.51 -25.67
N SER A 433 -7.59 14.12 -25.82
CA SER A 433 -8.69 15.05 -26.12
C SER A 433 -8.84 16.15 -25.06
N ALA A 434 -8.63 15.80 -23.78
CA ALA A 434 -8.69 16.77 -22.69
C ALA A 434 -7.54 17.79 -22.76
N ILE A 435 -6.33 17.35 -23.11
CA ILE A 435 -5.16 18.23 -23.25
C ILE A 435 -5.33 19.17 -24.45
N ILE A 436 -5.82 18.66 -25.58
CA ILE A 436 -6.09 19.46 -26.79
C ILE A 436 -7.16 20.53 -26.52
N ALA A 437 -8.18 20.19 -25.71
CA ALA A 437 -9.22 21.13 -25.32
C ALA A 437 -8.71 22.22 -24.36
N ASP A 438 -7.76 21.89 -23.49
CA ASP A 438 -7.14 22.78 -22.50
C ASP A 438 -6.13 23.74 -23.16
N ASP A 439 -5.35 23.24 -24.13
CA ASP A 439 -4.28 23.97 -24.81
C ASP A 439 -4.20 23.58 -26.30
N LYS A 440 -4.79 24.43 -27.16
CA LYS A 440 -4.84 24.19 -28.61
C LYS A 440 -3.47 24.22 -29.26
N ASP A 441 -2.49 24.91 -28.69
CA ASP A 441 -1.14 25.03 -29.27
C ASP A 441 -0.37 23.69 -29.18
N LYS A 442 -0.84 22.77 -28.31
CA LYS A 442 -0.30 21.42 -28.14
C LYS A 442 -0.98 20.36 -29.01
N ALA A 443 -1.98 20.74 -29.81
CA ALA A 443 -2.78 19.79 -30.58
C ALA A 443 -1.93 18.92 -31.51
N ASP A 444 -1.09 19.55 -32.34
CA ASP A 444 -0.25 18.84 -33.31
C ASP A 444 0.72 17.87 -32.63
N ALA A 445 1.34 18.28 -31.51
CA ALA A 445 2.27 17.45 -30.76
C ALA A 445 1.59 16.22 -30.13
N VAL A 446 0.39 16.42 -29.56
CA VAL A 446 -0.42 15.34 -28.98
C VAL A 446 -0.89 14.37 -30.06
N GLU A 447 -1.38 14.88 -31.20
CA GLU A 447 -1.82 14.05 -32.32
C GLU A 447 -0.67 13.21 -32.90
N GLN A 448 0.50 13.82 -33.12
CA GLN A 448 1.69 13.09 -33.55
C GLN A 448 2.09 11.98 -32.56
N LEU A 449 2.01 12.26 -31.25
CA LEU A 449 2.29 11.27 -30.23
C LEU A 449 1.31 10.09 -30.29
N VAL A 450 -0.01 10.35 -30.34
CA VAL A 450 -1.04 9.31 -30.42
C VAL A 450 -0.92 8.48 -31.71
N LEU A 451 -0.60 9.12 -32.83
CA LEU A 451 -0.33 8.44 -34.09
C LEU A 451 0.88 7.50 -33.98
N SER A 452 1.97 7.96 -33.36
CA SER A 452 3.18 7.14 -33.15
C SER A 452 2.90 5.90 -32.27
N LEU A 453 2.07 6.05 -31.24
CA LEU A 453 1.64 4.96 -30.36
C LEU A 453 0.74 3.96 -31.09
N SER A 454 -0.16 4.46 -31.93
CA SER A 454 -1.04 3.64 -32.77
C SER A 454 -0.22 2.76 -33.72
N ILE A 455 0.76 3.35 -34.42
CA ILE A 455 1.64 2.61 -35.33
C ILE A 455 2.44 1.55 -34.55
N SER A 456 2.99 1.91 -33.39
CA SER A 456 3.73 0.96 -32.54
C SER A 456 2.86 -0.20 -32.05
N SER A 457 1.63 0.08 -31.62
CA SER A 457 0.67 -0.94 -31.19
C SER A 457 0.26 -1.89 -32.33
N ILE A 458 0.03 -1.34 -33.53
CA ILE A 458 -0.24 -2.15 -34.72
C ILE A 458 0.99 -3.01 -35.03
N SER A 459 2.20 -2.44 -35.00
CA SER A 459 3.44 -3.20 -35.22
C SER A 459 3.59 -4.38 -34.27
N SER A 460 3.44 -4.17 -32.96
CA SER A 460 3.47 -5.27 -31.98
C SER A 460 2.41 -6.34 -32.27
N THR A 461 1.21 -5.95 -32.70
CA THR A 461 0.15 -6.89 -33.06
C THR A 461 0.49 -7.68 -34.32
N LEU A 462 1.05 -7.03 -35.35
CA LEU A 462 1.47 -7.71 -36.58
C LEU A 462 2.66 -8.64 -36.32
N LEU A 463 3.60 -8.26 -35.46
CA LEU A 463 4.72 -9.10 -35.04
C LEU A 463 4.24 -10.39 -34.37
N LEU A 464 3.23 -10.32 -33.49
CA LEU A 464 2.61 -11.53 -32.93
C LEU A 464 2.02 -12.44 -34.01
N ARG A 465 1.42 -11.86 -35.06
CA ARG A 465 0.86 -12.61 -36.20
C ARG A 465 1.94 -13.24 -37.09
N VAL A 466 3.19 -12.78 -37.04
CA VAL A 466 4.31 -13.45 -37.73
C VAL A 466 4.55 -14.86 -37.17
N HIS A 467 4.20 -15.11 -35.91
CA HIS A 467 4.33 -16.43 -35.28
C HIS A 467 3.15 -17.38 -35.57
N ASP A 468 2.10 -16.95 -36.28
CA ASP A 468 0.94 -17.80 -36.56
C ASP A 468 1.32 -18.99 -37.47
N SER A 469 0.89 -20.19 -37.08
CA SER A 469 1.17 -21.43 -37.82
C SER A 469 0.21 -21.71 -38.98
N ASP A 470 -0.85 -20.90 -39.11
CA ASP A 470 -1.83 -20.99 -40.18
C ASP A 470 -1.44 -20.08 -41.36
N ALA A 471 -1.21 -20.69 -42.52
CA ALA A 471 -0.86 -19.98 -43.75
C ALA A 471 -1.97 -18.99 -44.20
N SER A 472 -3.23 -19.21 -43.81
CA SER A 472 -4.33 -18.30 -44.15
C SER A 472 -4.17 -16.93 -43.46
N VAL A 473 -3.72 -16.93 -42.20
CA VAL A 473 -3.48 -15.71 -41.40
C VAL A 473 -2.29 -14.94 -41.96
N LEU A 474 -1.20 -15.63 -42.28
CA LEU A 474 -0.01 -15.03 -42.91
C LEU A 474 -0.31 -14.49 -44.31
N LYS A 475 -1.14 -15.20 -45.08
CA LYS A 475 -1.58 -14.70 -46.39
C LYS A 475 -2.42 -13.44 -46.23
N ALA A 476 -3.33 -13.39 -45.25
CA ALA A 476 -4.09 -12.16 -44.97
C ALA A 476 -3.17 -11.01 -44.53
N LEU A 477 -2.17 -11.29 -43.68
CA LEU A 477 -1.17 -10.32 -43.23
C LEU A 477 -0.36 -9.74 -44.39
N TYR A 478 0.15 -10.59 -45.28
CA TYR A 478 1.09 -10.19 -46.32
C TYR A 478 0.42 -9.78 -47.64
N THR A 479 -0.77 -10.29 -47.97
CA THR A 479 -1.38 -10.09 -49.30
C THR A 479 -2.42 -8.96 -49.32
N SER A 480 -3.08 -8.65 -48.20
CA SER A 480 -4.18 -7.68 -48.19
C SER A 480 -3.72 -6.24 -48.47
N ASN A 481 -2.58 -5.83 -47.89
CA ASN A 481 -1.92 -4.56 -48.21
C ASN A 481 -0.41 -4.64 -47.87
N PRO A 482 0.42 -5.21 -48.77
CA PRO A 482 1.83 -5.50 -48.49
C PRO A 482 2.64 -4.24 -48.15
N GLN A 483 2.36 -3.10 -48.78
CA GLN A 483 3.09 -1.85 -48.50
C GLN A 483 2.81 -1.32 -47.09
N THR A 484 1.56 -1.41 -46.62
CA THR A 484 1.22 -1.03 -45.24
C THR A 484 1.84 -1.99 -44.23
N ALA A 485 1.80 -3.30 -44.50
CA ALA A 485 2.43 -4.30 -43.63
C ALA A 485 3.94 -4.06 -43.50
N VAL A 486 4.63 -3.77 -44.61
CA VAL A 486 6.06 -3.42 -44.61
C VAL A 486 6.33 -2.16 -43.81
N ARG A 487 5.61 -1.06 -44.04
CA ARG A 487 5.80 0.21 -43.30
C ARG A 487 5.67 0.03 -41.80
N VAL A 488 4.69 -0.77 -41.37
CA VAL A 488 4.45 -1.04 -39.95
C VAL A 488 5.53 -1.96 -39.36
N LEU A 489 5.91 -3.04 -40.06
CA LEU A 489 6.92 -4.00 -39.59
C LEU A 489 8.35 -3.45 -39.61
N LEU A 490 8.62 -2.39 -40.38
CA LEU A 490 9.88 -1.63 -40.34
C LEU A 490 9.96 -0.69 -39.12
N THR A 491 8.85 -0.44 -38.42
CA THR A 491 8.76 0.50 -37.29
C THR A 491 8.54 -0.26 -35.96
N PRO A 492 9.26 -0.01 -34.86
CA PRO A 492 10.30 1.00 -34.68
C PRO A 492 11.69 0.56 -35.16
N THR A 493 11.96 -0.75 -35.27
CA THR A 493 13.22 -1.27 -35.81
C THR A 493 12.98 -2.48 -36.73
N PRO A 494 13.73 -2.62 -37.84
CA PRO A 494 13.62 -3.76 -38.74
C PRO A 494 14.04 -5.08 -38.07
N THR A 495 14.86 -5.02 -37.01
CA THR A 495 15.34 -6.18 -36.27
C THR A 495 14.22 -6.97 -35.60
N ALA A 496 13.19 -6.31 -35.06
CA ALA A 496 12.10 -6.97 -34.35
C ALA A 496 11.32 -7.94 -35.26
N TYR A 497 11.10 -7.56 -36.52
CA TYR A 497 10.51 -8.45 -37.52
C TYR A 497 11.42 -9.63 -37.86
N LEU A 498 12.73 -9.39 -38.01
CA LEU A 498 13.69 -10.46 -38.29
C LEU A 498 13.81 -11.45 -37.12
N ASP A 499 13.80 -10.95 -35.88
CA ASP A 499 13.78 -11.78 -34.67
C ASP A 499 12.53 -12.67 -34.62
N ALA A 500 11.35 -12.06 -34.82
CA ALA A 500 10.08 -12.78 -34.88
C ALA A 500 10.08 -13.86 -35.98
N LEU A 501 10.64 -13.53 -37.15
CA LEU A 501 10.73 -14.44 -38.29
C LEU A 501 11.69 -15.61 -38.04
N VAL A 502 12.86 -15.35 -37.44
CA VAL A 502 13.82 -16.40 -37.05
C VAL A 502 13.17 -17.34 -36.04
N GLN A 503 12.47 -16.81 -35.02
CA GLN A 503 11.80 -17.65 -34.03
C GLN A 503 10.64 -18.45 -34.64
N ALA A 504 9.86 -17.87 -35.57
CA ALA A 504 8.77 -18.55 -36.26
C ALA A 504 9.26 -19.69 -37.18
N LEU A 505 10.41 -19.51 -37.84
CA LEU A 505 10.96 -20.49 -38.79
C LEU A 505 11.95 -21.49 -38.19
N HIS A 506 12.74 -21.06 -37.22
CA HIS A 506 13.91 -21.78 -36.67
C HIS A 506 13.89 -21.94 -35.15
N GLY A 507 12.85 -21.49 -34.45
CA GLY A 507 12.72 -21.71 -33.01
C GLY A 507 12.82 -23.19 -32.64
N SER A 508 13.24 -23.49 -31.41
CA SER A 508 13.44 -24.88 -30.93
C SER A 508 12.18 -25.75 -31.04
N SER A 509 10.99 -25.14 -31.02
CA SER A 509 9.68 -25.79 -31.22
C SER A 509 9.09 -25.60 -32.62
N ALA A 510 9.76 -24.86 -33.52
CA ALA A 510 9.22 -24.49 -34.82
C ALA A 510 9.16 -25.68 -35.79
N LYS A 511 7.95 -25.95 -36.31
CA LYS A 511 7.71 -26.93 -37.39
C LYS A 511 6.83 -26.28 -38.48
N PRO A 512 7.32 -25.22 -39.15
CA PRO A 512 6.51 -24.47 -40.09
C PRO A 512 6.12 -25.33 -41.28
N SER A 513 4.86 -25.24 -41.69
CA SER A 513 4.40 -25.90 -42.91
C SER A 513 5.04 -25.24 -44.15
N ARG A 514 5.09 -25.95 -45.27
CA ARG A 514 5.65 -25.40 -46.52
C ARG A 514 4.92 -24.13 -46.97
N ASP A 515 3.62 -24.04 -46.71
CA ASP A 515 2.82 -22.88 -47.12
C ASP A 515 3.07 -21.66 -46.21
N VAL A 516 3.34 -21.89 -44.92
CA VAL A 516 3.84 -20.87 -43.97
C VAL A 516 5.21 -20.35 -44.42
N ILE A 517 6.14 -21.27 -44.71
CA ILE A 517 7.48 -20.93 -45.23
C ILE A 517 7.35 -20.10 -46.51
N ARG A 518 6.51 -20.52 -47.45
CA ARG A 518 6.28 -19.78 -48.70
C ARG A 518 5.77 -18.36 -48.43
N ALA A 519 4.78 -18.20 -47.56
CA ALA A 519 4.20 -16.89 -47.25
C ALA A 519 5.26 -15.92 -46.69
N HIS A 520 6.04 -16.38 -45.71
CA HIS A 520 7.13 -15.59 -45.11
C HIS A 520 8.22 -15.21 -46.11
N PHE A 521 8.74 -16.17 -46.87
CA PHE A 521 9.83 -15.93 -47.81
C PHE A 521 9.40 -15.03 -48.97
N SER A 522 8.19 -15.23 -49.51
CA SER A 522 7.66 -14.36 -50.58
C SER A 522 7.51 -12.92 -50.09
N PHE A 523 6.98 -12.69 -48.89
CA PHE A 523 6.88 -11.33 -48.35
C PHE A 523 8.25 -10.71 -48.03
N LEU A 524 9.15 -11.49 -47.43
CA LEU A 524 10.50 -11.05 -47.07
C LEU A 524 11.27 -10.56 -48.31
N LEU A 525 11.28 -11.35 -49.39
CA LEU A 525 12.10 -11.09 -50.57
C LEU A 525 11.45 -10.11 -51.54
N SER A 526 10.13 -10.17 -51.76
CA SER A 526 9.45 -9.32 -52.74
C SER A 526 8.98 -7.97 -52.18
N HIS A 527 8.88 -7.80 -50.85
CA HIS A 527 8.32 -6.59 -50.26
C HIS A 527 9.18 -5.99 -49.14
N PHE A 528 9.55 -6.77 -48.12
CA PHE A 528 10.27 -6.23 -46.96
C PHE A 528 11.69 -5.80 -47.31
N LEU A 529 12.45 -6.66 -47.99
CA LEU A 529 13.85 -6.41 -48.31
C LEU A 529 14.07 -5.23 -49.28
N PRO A 530 13.30 -5.08 -50.38
CA PRO A 530 13.37 -3.89 -51.23
C PRO A 530 13.08 -2.59 -50.47
N ALA A 531 12.10 -2.61 -49.58
CA ALA A 531 11.76 -1.44 -48.77
C ALA A 531 12.83 -1.12 -47.72
N LEU A 532 13.43 -2.14 -47.09
CA LEU A 532 14.55 -1.97 -46.18
C LEU A 532 15.75 -1.29 -46.88
N ALA A 533 16.09 -1.77 -48.08
CA ALA A 533 17.17 -1.21 -48.89
C ALA A 533 16.89 0.23 -49.36
N ALA A 534 15.62 0.60 -49.54
CA ALA A 534 15.23 1.96 -49.92
C ALA A 534 15.20 2.94 -48.73
N GLN A 535 15.00 2.45 -47.50
CA GLN A 535 14.87 3.27 -46.29
C GLN A 535 16.19 3.44 -45.52
N GLU A 536 17.08 2.43 -45.52
CA GLU A 536 18.32 2.47 -44.74
C GLU A 536 19.45 3.15 -45.52
N GLU A 537 19.81 4.38 -45.13
CA GLU A 537 20.90 5.14 -45.73
C GLU A 537 22.30 4.66 -45.29
N ASP A 538 22.39 3.95 -44.16
CA ASP A 538 23.64 3.42 -43.62
C ASP A 538 24.02 2.10 -44.31
N ALA A 539 24.96 2.19 -45.25
CA ALA A 539 25.47 1.04 -46.00
C ALA A 539 26.09 -0.06 -45.12
N GLN A 540 26.57 0.26 -43.91
CA GLN A 540 27.12 -0.75 -42.99
C GLN A 540 26.01 -1.49 -42.26
N LYS A 541 24.99 -0.79 -41.77
CA LYS A 541 23.80 -1.43 -41.17
C LYS A 541 23.02 -2.26 -42.17
N LEU A 542 22.83 -1.75 -43.38
CA LEU A 542 22.16 -2.50 -44.44
C LEU A 542 22.90 -3.80 -44.75
N ARG A 543 24.25 -3.77 -44.81
CA ARG A 543 25.07 -4.99 -44.98
C ARG A 543 24.89 -5.98 -43.85
N GLU A 544 24.86 -5.52 -42.60
CA GLU A 544 24.65 -6.43 -41.45
C GLU A 544 23.25 -7.06 -41.46
N LEU A 545 22.22 -6.28 -41.78
CA LEU A 545 20.84 -6.78 -41.90
C LEU A 545 20.67 -7.76 -43.07
N THR A 546 21.26 -7.49 -44.23
CA THR A 546 21.21 -8.41 -45.39
C THR A 546 22.02 -9.69 -45.13
N ARG A 547 23.17 -9.59 -44.46
CA ARG A 547 23.94 -10.75 -44.00
C ARG A 547 23.11 -11.61 -43.05
N ARG A 548 22.44 -10.97 -42.09
CA ARG A 548 21.53 -11.65 -41.14
C ARG A 548 20.40 -12.38 -41.87
N ILE A 549 19.75 -11.73 -42.83
CA ILE A 549 18.71 -12.36 -43.67
C ILE A 549 19.26 -13.56 -44.44
N ALA A 550 20.43 -13.42 -45.07
CA ALA A 550 21.04 -14.50 -45.83
C ALA A 550 21.39 -15.72 -44.96
N VAL A 551 22.06 -15.48 -43.82
CA VAL A 551 22.64 -16.54 -42.99
C VAL A 551 21.61 -17.14 -42.02
N ASP A 552 20.85 -16.32 -41.31
CA ASP A 552 19.99 -16.78 -40.21
C ASP A 552 18.61 -17.21 -40.71
N ILE A 553 18.16 -16.67 -41.85
CA ILE A 553 16.80 -16.92 -42.36
C ILE A 553 16.83 -17.79 -43.62
N ILE A 554 17.60 -17.42 -44.64
CA ILE A 554 17.52 -18.07 -45.96
C ILE A 554 18.33 -19.37 -46.01
N LEU A 555 19.61 -19.32 -45.64
CA LEU A 555 20.56 -20.43 -45.78
C LEU A 555 20.09 -21.78 -45.18
N PRO A 556 19.43 -21.84 -43.99
CA PRO A 556 19.01 -23.10 -43.39
C PRO A 556 18.00 -23.91 -44.21
N PHE A 557 17.37 -23.29 -45.22
CA PHE A 557 16.40 -23.94 -46.08
C PHE A 557 16.88 -24.16 -47.53
N LEU A 558 18.08 -23.71 -47.90
CA LEU A 558 18.59 -23.81 -49.27
C LEU A 558 19.12 -25.20 -49.65
N LEU A 559 19.57 -25.98 -48.66
CA LEU A 559 20.18 -27.29 -48.91
C LEU A 559 19.13 -28.35 -49.28
N TYR A 560 19.32 -28.97 -50.44
CA TYR A 560 18.53 -30.12 -50.83
C TYR A 560 18.89 -31.33 -49.96
N THR A 561 17.89 -31.83 -49.24
CA THR A 561 17.96 -33.11 -48.52
C THR A 561 16.71 -33.91 -48.82
N LYS A 562 16.75 -35.24 -48.69
CA LYS A 562 15.57 -36.10 -48.88
C LYS A 562 14.31 -35.59 -48.14
N PRO A 563 14.36 -35.20 -46.84
CA PRO A 563 13.18 -34.69 -46.14
C PRO A 563 12.78 -33.25 -46.51
N ARG A 564 13.69 -32.40 -47.05
CA ARG A 564 13.43 -30.97 -47.33
C ARG A 564 13.43 -30.60 -48.81
N MET A 565 13.54 -31.56 -49.72
CA MET A 565 13.65 -31.33 -51.18
C MET A 565 12.59 -30.36 -51.71
N LYS A 566 11.31 -30.58 -51.39
CA LYS A 566 10.20 -29.71 -51.84
C LYS A 566 10.26 -28.31 -51.24
N THR A 567 10.77 -28.17 -50.02
CA THR A 567 10.95 -26.88 -49.34
C THR A 567 12.09 -26.11 -49.98
N ALA A 568 13.25 -26.74 -50.18
CA ALA A 568 14.39 -26.15 -50.86
C ALA A 568 14.01 -25.71 -52.29
N GLN A 569 13.34 -26.57 -53.06
CA GLN A 569 12.84 -26.23 -54.39
C GLN A 569 11.88 -25.02 -54.37
N THR A 570 11.00 -24.94 -53.37
CA THR A 570 10.09 -23.79 -53.22
C THR A 570 10.87 -22.51 -52.97
N ILE A 571 11.88 -22.53 -52.11
CA ILE A 571 12.63 -21.32 -51.74
C ILE A 571 13.56 -20.86 -52.86
N TRP A 572 14.22 -21.78 -53.56
CA TRP A 572 14.97 -21.45 -54.76
C TRP A 572 14.07 -20.80 -55.82
N GLY A 573 12.86 -21.30 -56.01
CA GLY A 573 11.89 -20.66 -56.92
C GLY A 573 11.42 -19.28 -56.46
N ILE A 574 11.32 -19.02 -55.15
CA ILE A 574 10.99 -17.68 -54.63
C ILE A 574 12.17 -16.73 -54.83
N LEU A 575 13.41 -17.17 -54.59
CA LEU A 575 14.61 -16.37 -54.83
C LEU A 575 14.76 -16.01 -56.31
N GLU A 576 14.57 -16.99 -57.19
CA GLU A 576 14.58 -16.80 -58.64
C GLU A 576 13.53 -15.77 -59.08
N ALA A 577 12.29 -15.93 -58.60
CA ALA A 577 11.23 -14.96 -58.89
C ALA A 577 11.52 -13.56 -58.34
N ALA A 578 12.22 -13.45 -57.21
CA ALA A 578 12.61 -12.16 -56.64
C ALA A 578 13.72 -11.48 -57.45
N GLU A 579 14.73 -12.24 -57.92
CA GLU A 579 15.77 -11.73 -58.83
C GLU A 579 15.17 -11.26 -60.16
N ASP A 580 14.25 -12.04 -60.73
CA ASP A 580 13.53 -11.67 -61.96
C ASP A 580 12.67 -10.40 -61.76
N GLN A 581 12.21 -10.13 -60.53
CA GLN A 581 11.47 -8.92 -60.14
C GLN A 581 12.37 -7.72 -59.80
N GLY A 582 13.69 -7.84 -59.98
CA GLY A 582 14.65 -6.75 -59.81
C GLY A 582 15.41 -6.73 -58.48
N LEU A 583 15.34 -7.79 -57.67
CA LEU A 583 16.21 -7.93 -56.51
C LEU A 583 17.66 -8.11 -56.98
N ASN A 584 18.56 -7.20 -56.60
CA ASN A 584 19.98 -7.31 -56.97
C ASN A 584 20.64 -8.52 -56.28
N PRO A 585 21.11 -9.55 -57.03
CA PRO A 585 21.74 -10.73 -56.44
C PRO A 585 23.01 -10.39 -55.62
N ALA A 586 23.68 -9.28 -55.94
CA ALA A 586 24.87 -8.81 -55.22
C ALA A 586 24.56 -8.22 -53.83
N MET A 587 23.29 -8.00 -53.50
CA MET A 587 22.85 -7.52 -52.18
C MET A 587 23.15 -8.53 -51.06
N PHE A 588 23.12 -9.82 -51.41
CA PHE A 588 23.59 -10.89 -50.55
C PHE A 588 25.01 -11.26 -50.95
N GLU A 589 25.99 -10.77 -50.18
CA GLU A 589 27.41 -11.07 -50.41
C GLU A 589 27.63 -12.58 -50.56
N LEU A 590 27.10 -13.36 -49.61
CA LEU A 590 27.19 -14.82 -49.59
C LEU A 590 26.42 -15.52 -50.72
N LEU A 591 25.19 -15.09 -51.03
CA LEU A 591 24.26 -15.84 -51.88
C LEU A 591 24.26 -15.42 -53.36
N GLY A 592 24.85 -14.27 -53.71
CA GLY A 592 24.79 -13.78 -55.10
C GLY A 592 25.38 -14.78 -56.11
N GLY A 593 24.65 -15.05 -57.19
CA GLY A 593 25.03 -16.03 -58.22
C GLY A 593 24.72 -17.49 -57.86
N CYS A 594 24.16 -17.77 -56.67
CA CYS A 594 23.72 -19.13 -56.32
C CYS A 594 22.45 -19.53 -57.08
N VAL A 595 21.51 -18.61 -57.32
CA VAL A 595 20.29 -18.89 -58.12
C VAL A 595 20.66 -19.32 -59.53
N GLU A 596 21.60 -18.63 -60.18
CA GLU A 596 22.13 -19.01 -61.50
C GLU A 596 22.79 -20.40 -61.48
N ALA A 597 23.56 -20.72 -60.44
CA ALA A 597 24.20 -22.04 -60.30
C ALA A 597 23.17 -23.17 -60.14
N VAL A 598 22.08 -22.92 -59.40
CA VAL A 598 20.97 -23.86 -59.23
C VAL A 598 20.21 -24.03 -60.55
N ARG A 599 19.86 -22.93 -61.22
CA ARG A 599 19.19 -22.91 -62.53
C ARG A 599 20.01 -23.68 -63.58
N TRP A 600 21.33 -23.46 -63.60
CA TRP A 600 22.26 -24.14 -64.50
C TRP A 600 22.27 -25.67 -64.30
N GLU A 601 22.39 -26.14 -63.05
CA GLU A 601 22.39 -27.57 -62.76
C GLU A 601 21.02 -28.22 -62.98
N GLN A 602 19.91 -27.49 -62.77
CA GLN A 602 18.55 -27.98 -63.04
C GLN A 602 18.24 -28.13 -64.53
N GLN A 603 18.82 -27.28 -65.39
CA GLN A 603 18.62 -27.31 -66.84
C GLN A 603 19.58 -28.27 -67.57
N ARG A 604 20.55 -28.84 -66.84
CA ARG A 604 21.56 -29.74 -67.40
C ARG A 604 20.95 -31.11 -67.73
N PRO A 605 21.10 -31.63 -68.97
CA PRO A 605 20.60 -32.96 -69.31
C PRO A 605 21.26 -34.03 -68.43
N SER A 606 20.46 -34.87 -67.76
CA SER A 606 20.99 -35.96 -66.95
C SER A 606 21.67 -36.99 -67.85
N ALA A 607 22.99 -37.14 -67.73
CA ALA A 607 23.70 -38.28 -68.32
C ALA A 607 23.28 -39.57 -67.59
N GLY A 608 22.20 -40.22 -68.06
CA GLY A 608 21.84 -41.59 -67.65
C GLY A 608 20.40 -41.90 -67.21
N ALA A 609 19.38 -41.10 -67.51
CA ALA A 609 17.99 -41.46 -67.17
C ALA A 609 17.27 -42.12 -68.36
N LYS A 610 17.13 -43.45 -68.32
CA LYS A 610 16.10 -44.17 -69.09
C LYS A 610 14.75 -43.94 -68.42
N ASP A 611 13.76 -43.62 -69.24
CA ASP A 611 12.34 -43.48 -68.90
C ASP A 611 11.86 -44.46 -67.82
N LYS A 612 11.37 -43.91 -66.70
CA LYS A 612 10.23 -44.46 -65.96
C LYS A 612 9.40 -43.32 -65.38
N ASP A 613 8.18 -43.21 -65.92
CA ASP A 613 6.98 -42.56 -65.38
C ASP A 613 7.15 -41.24 -64.61
N GLY A 614 6.89 -40.15 -65.33
CA GLY A 614 5.65 -39.40 -65.09
C GLY A 614 5.50 -38.59 -63.80
N ASN A 615 6.54 -38.43 -62.97
CA ASN A 615 6.49 -37.48 -61.85
C ASN A 615 7.58 -36.41 -61.99
N LYS A 616 7.29 -35.36 -62.77
CA LYS A 616 8.13 -34.14 -62.97
C LYS A 616 8.54 -33.42 -61.68
N ASN A 617 8.08 -33.86 -60.51
CA ASN A 617 8.25 -33.20 -59.22
C ASN A 617 9.22 -33.92 -58.25
N ASN A 618 9.97 -34.94 -58.68
CA ASN A 618 10.94 -35.61 -57.82
C ASN A 618 12.37 -35.45 -58.37
N MET A 619 13.16 -34.61 -57.69
CA MET A 619 14.56 -34.39 -58.02
C MET A 619 15.38 -35.61 -57.56
N ASP A 620 16.18 -36.20 -58.45
CA ASP A 620 16.97 -37.38 -58.09
C ASP A 620 18.14 -37.00 -57.16
N VAL A 621 18.56 -37.93 -56.30
CA VAL A 621 19.62 -37.73 -55.29
C VAL A 621 20.94 -37.20 -55.89
N PRO A 622 21.42 -37.71 -57.04
CA PRO A 622 22.63 -37.19 -57.67
C PRO A 622 22.49 -35.72 -58.11
N LEU A 623 21.30 -35.29 -58.54
CA LEU A 623 21.04 -33.90 -58.93
C LEU A 623 21.01 -32.99 -57.70
N MET A 624 20.36 -33.42 -56.61
CA MET A 624 20.38 -32.70 -55.33
C MET A 624 21.82 -32.48 -54.82
N THR A 625 22.66 -33.52 -54.89
CA THR A 625 24.08 -33.42 -54.48
C THR A 625 24.87 -32.47 -55.36
N LYS A 626 24.69 -32.53 -56.69
CA LYS A 626 25.35 -31.60 -57.62
C LYS A 626 24.98 -30.14 -57.35
N ILE A 627 23.69 -29.87 -57.15
CA ILE A 627 23.20 -28.52 -56.82
C ILE A 627 23.81 -28.04 -55.50
N ASN A 628 23.78 -28.86 -54.45
CA ASN A 628 24.38 -28.47 -53.16
C ASN A 628 25.90 -28.19 -53.28
N ILE A 629 26.65 -28.99 -54.06
CA ILE A 629 28.08 -28.77 -54.30
C ILE A 629 28.30 -27.47 -55.09
N ALA A 630 27.50 -27.20 -56.11
CA ALA A 630 27.59 -25.98 -56.91
C ALA A 630 27.31 -24.72 -56.06
N VAL A 631 26.29 -24.77 -55.20
CA VAL A 631 25.98 -23.69 -54.25
C VAL A 631 27.12 -23.52 -53.24
N ALA A 632 27.63 -24.60 -52.65
CA ALA A 632 28.74 -24.55 -51.70
C ALA A 632 30.03 -23.98 -52.34
N ALA A 633 30.35 -24.37 -53.57
CA ALA A 633 31.49 -23.84 -54.31
C ALA A 633 31.34 -22.35 -54.63
N LYS A 634 30.11 -21.87 -54.87
CA LYS A 634 29.85 -20.44 -55.05
C LYS A 634 29.95 -19.64 -53.77
N ILE A 635 29.45 -20.17 -52.66
CA ILE A 635 29.57 -19.53 -51.35
C ILE A 635 31.04 -19.46 -50.90
N ALA A 636 31.82 -20.52 -51.11
CA ALA A 636 33.23 -20.59 -50.70
C ALA A 636 34.20 -19.81 -51.61
N GLY A 637 33.77 -19.46 -52.83
CA GLY A 637 34.56 -18.69 -53.80
C GLY A 637 34.39 -17.17 -53.69
N LYS A 638 33.63 -16.70 -52.71
CA LYS A 638 33.46 -15.30 -52.33
C LYS A 638 34.01 -15.11 -50.92
#